data_AF-A0A2V9C1P7-F1
#
_entry.id   AF-A0A2V9C1P7-F1
#
_cell.length_a   1.000
_cell.length_b   1.000
_cell.length_c   1.000
_cell.angle_alpha   90.00
_cell.angle_beta   90.00
_cell.angle_gamma   90.00
#
_symmetry.space_group_name_H-M   'P 1'
#
loop_
_entity.id
_entity.type
_entity.pdbx_description
1 polymer ?
#
loop_
_entity_poly.entity_id
_entity_poly.type
_entity_poly.pdbx_seq_one_letter_code
_entity_poly.pdbx_strand_id
1 'polypeptide(L)'
;STAEGRAAHAYLEDRGLDREAIAQFGLGYAPSSGEALCRHLSQKHPDQLLELSGLVSRDPGGRLYDRFRRRIMFPIASESGKVVAFGGRAVGDDLPKYMNSPETPIYSKSNVLYHLDRAKEAIRQQDFAVLVEGYMDTITVARAGLGNVLASCGTSLAEGQVKLLSRFTRRVVVNYDPDTAGQAATERSLAILLEHGLDVRVLALPPIGEKRADPDLFIREQGAEAYRKLLEAAPAYLNYLIARAQQMDLTTGEGKLSAMNFLMPYVQRVPNRLLRSEWATRIAQELRVDEPVLRETLRRAAADRRGEVKAKPELMARAAKPAERRLVQMLVEADGFRDKLARELRGGELGELYKGLETERVFAALVAACELGERPDPAAVAKTLPDNDRRLLFEIVFELPAEPTWNEAESCLAVLRRRRVEAELAAVQKQIEAQPVAAAAPGGTVRPASEELRRLLQHKHELHRRLAEFPE
;
A
#
# COMPACT_ATOMS: atom_id res chain seq x y z
N SER A 1 17.40 7.09 -34.07
CA SER A 1 16.88 7.54 -32.76
C SER A 1 16.18 8.88 -32.95
N THR A 2 15.03 9.10 -32.29
CA THR A 2 14.38 10.43 -32.25
C THR A 2 15.22 11.42 -31.43
N ALA A 3 14.98 12.73 -31.54
CA ALA A 3 15.68 13.73 -30.73
C ALA A 3 15.47 13.49 -29.22
N GLU A 4 14.23 13.18 -28.83
CA GLU A 4 13.88 12.82 -27.45
C GLU A 4 14.57 11.53 -26.99
N GLY A 5 14.64 10.51 -27.85
CA GLY A 5 15.34 9.27 -27.55
C GLY A 5 16.84 9.47 -27.36
N ARG A 6 17.46 10.43 -28.07
CA ARG A 6 18.87 10.81 -27.84
C ARG A 6 19.06 11.49 -26.49
N ALA A 7 18.15 12.38 -26.09
CA ALA A 7 18.20 13.03 -24.78
C ALA A 7 18.04 12.01 -23.63
N ALA A 8 17.10 11.07 -23.77
CA ALA A 8 16.93 9.98 -22.80
C ALA A 8 18.14 9.04 -22.73
N HIS A 9 18.78 8.75 -23.87
CA HIS A 9 20.01 7.97 -23.91
C HIS A 9 21.17 8.70 -23.23
N ALA A 10 21.39 9.98 -23.56
CA ALA A 10 22.42 10.79 -22.93
C ALA A 10 22.23 10.89 -21.41
N TYR A 11 20.98 10.96 -20.95
CA TYR A 11 20.65 10.92 -19.53
C TYR A 11 21.07 9.60 -18.86
N LEU A 12 20.83 8.47 -19.52
CA LEU A 12 21.21 7.15 -19.01
C LEU A 12 22.74 6.99 -19.01
N GLU A 13 23.43 7.48 -20.04
CA GLU A 13 24.89 7.49 -20.13
C GLU A 13 25.53 8.36 -19.03
N ASP A 14 24.99 9.56 -18.76
CA ASP A 14 25.42 10.42 -17.65
C ASP A 14 25.26 9.73 -16.29
N ARG A 15 24.24 8.87 -16.17
CA ARG A 15 24.03 8.01 -15.00
C ARG A 15 24.93 6.76 -14.98
N GLY A 16 25.80 6.60 -15.97
CA GLY A 16 26.75 5.50 -16.10
C GLY A 16 26.18 4.25 -16.77
N LEU A 17 24.98 4.29 -17.35
CA LEU A 17 24.39 3.16 -18.08
C LEU A 17 24.78 3.17 -19.56
N ASP A 18 25.56 2.18 -19.96
CA ASP A 18 25.92 1.94 -21.36
C ASP A 18 24.82 1.17 -22.10
N ARG A 19 25.03 0.97 -23.40
CA ARG A 19 24.08 0.26 -24.28
C ARG A 19 23.84 -1.19 -23.87
N GLU A 20 24.86 -1.85 -23.32
CA GLU A 20 24.74 -3.23 -22.86
C GLU A 20 23.81 -3.29 -21.65
N ALA A 21 23.99 -2.40 -20.68
CA ALA A 21 23.10 -2.26 -19.54
C ALA A 21 21.66 -1.91 -19.97
N ILE A 22 21.50 -0.95 -20.88
CA ILE A 22 20.18 -0.58 -21.41
C ILE A 22 19.47 -1.80 -22.03
N ALA A 23 20.19 -2.59 -22.83
CA ALA A 23 19.64 -3.80 -23.45
C ALA A 23 19.36 -4.89 -22.41
N GLN A 24 20.29 -5.15 -21.49
CA GLN A 24 20.16 -6.14 -20.43
C GLN A 24 18.93 -5.85 -19.59
N PHE A 25 18.72 -4.61 -19.15
CA PHE A 25 17.56 -4.18 -18.35
C PHE A 25 16.30 -3.87 -19.16
N GLY A 26 16.37 -3.94 -20.49
CA GLY A 26 15.24 -3.68 -21.38
C GLY A 26 14.71 -2.25 -21.25
N LEU A 27 15.58 -1.29 -20.93
CA LEU A 27 15.18 0.10 -20.72
C LEU A 27 14.69 0.71 -22.03
N GLY A 28 13.62 1.49 -21.95
CA GLY A 28 12.99 2.13 -23.09
C GLY A 28 12.73 3.61 -22.87
N TYR A 29 12.07 4.25 -23.85
CA TYR A 29 11.61 5.63 -23.74
C TYR A 29 10.19 5.77 -24.28
N ALA A 30 9.32 6.39 -23.49
CA ALA A 30 7.97 6.76 -23.88
C ALA A 30 7.99 8.18 -24.48
N PRO A 31 7.65 8.35 -25.78
CA PRO A 31 7.66 9.65 -26.45
C PRO A 31 6.72 10.69 -25.83
N SER A 32 6.95 11.97 -26.14
CA SER A 32 6.12 13.08 -25.65
C SER A 32 4.71 13.13 -26.23
N SER A 33 4.49 12.55 -27.42
CA SER A 33 3.24 12.70 -28.18
C SER A 33 2.00 12.21 -27.44
N GLY A 34 2.16 11.30 -26.48
CA GLY A 34 1.06 10.82 -25.64
C GLY A 34 0.02 9.95 -26.35
N GLU A 35 0.31 9.49 -27.57
CA GLU A 35 -0.62 8.71 -28.40
C GLU A 35 0.09 7.62 -29.22
N ALA A 36 1.43 7.56 -29.16
CA ALA A 36 2.20 6.70 -30.04
C ALA A 36 1.93 5.23 -29.72
N LEU A 37 1.88 4.88 -28.43
CA LEU A 37 1.61 3.51 -27.98
C LEU A 37 0.15 3.13 -28.24
N CYS A 38 -0.79 4.01 -27.87
CA CYS A 38 -2.21 3.81 -28.07
C CYS A 38 -2.52 3.57 -29.56
N ARG A 39 -2.02 4.43 -30.45
CA ARG A 39 -2.22 4.27 -31.91
C ARG A 39 -1.67 2.95 -32.44
N HIS A 40 -0.53 2.51 -31.91
CA HIS A 40 0.08 1.24 -32.31
C HIS A 40 -0.71 0.03 -31.81
N LEU A 41 -1.22 0.07 -30.58
CA LEU A 41 -1.89 -1.07 -29.94
C LEU A 41 -3.38 -1.16 -30.25
N SER A 42 -4.08 -0.04 -30.48
CA SER A 42 -5.50 -0.02 -30.87
C SER A 42 -5.74 -0.72 -32.22
N GLN A 43 -4.71 -0.88 -33.04
CA GLN A 43 -4.79 -1.67 -34.28
C GLN A 43 -4.76 -3.19 -34.03
N LYS A 44 -4.37 -3.63 -32.83
CA LYS A 44 -4.11 -5.03 -32.49
C LYS A 44 -5.01 -5.57 -31.39
N HIS A 45 -5.56 -4.69 -30.55
CA HIS A 45 -6.29 -5.06 -29.35
C HIS A 45 -7.45 -4.10 -29.10
N PRO A 46 -8.54 -4.57 -28.46
CA PRO A 46 -9.68 -3.72 -28.13
C PRO A 46 -9.33 -2.70 -27.03
N ASP A 47 -9.92 -1.52 -27.12
CA ASP A 47 -9.73 -0.39 -26.18
C ASP A 47 -9.83 -0.81 -24.71
N GLN A 48 -10.84 -1.60 -24.36
CA GLN A 48 -11.04 -2.08 -23.00
C GLN A 48 -9.84 -2.87 -22.45
N LEU A 49 -9.18 -3.67 -23.29
CA LEU A 49 -7.98 -4.41 -22.90
C LEU A 49 -6.78 -3.48 -22.71
N LEU A 50 -6.67 -2.42 -23.52
CA LEU A 50 -5.61 -1.43 -23.40
C LEU A 50 -5.72 -0.64 -22.10
N GLU A 51 -6.94 -0.27 -21.70
CA GLU A 51 -7.20 0.38 -20.42
C GLU A 51 -6.89 -0.55 -19.24
N LEU A 52 -7.36 -1.80 -19.29
CA LEU A 52 -7.09 -2.82 -18.26
C LEU A 52 -5.59 -3.14 -18.11
N SER A 53 -4.79 -2.96 -19.16
CA SER A 53 -3.35 -3.15 -19.10
C SER A 53 -2.63 -2.08 -18.27
N GLY A 54 -3.27 -0.94 -18.02
CA GLY A 54 -2.66 0.20 -17.35
C GLY A 54 -1.62 0.97 -18.19
N LEU A 55 -1.45 0.64 -19.47
CA LEU A 55 -0.56 1.33 -20.41
C LEU A 55 -1.23 2.54 -21.09
N VAL A 56 -2.55 2.48 -21.23
CA VAL A 56 -3.40 3.50 -21.84
C VAL A 56 -4.40 4.00 -20.79
N SER A 57 -4.76 5.27 -20.87
CA SER A 57 -5.77 5.89 -20.01
C SER A 57 -6.78 6.65 -20.86
N ARG A 58 -7.97 6.87 -20.31
CA ARG A 58 -9.06 7.58 -20.97
C ARG A 58 -9.26 8.95 -20.32
N ASP A 59 -9.46 9.99 -21.13
CA ASP A 59 -9.81 11.31 -20.62
C ASP A 59 -11.33 11.43 -20.40
N PRO A 60 -11.82 12.49 -19.74
CA PRO A 60 -13.26 12.69 -19.55
C PRO A 60 -14.08 12.79 -20.85
N GLY A 61 -13.44 13.14 -21.96
CA GLY A 61 -14.05 13.19 -23.29
C GLY A 61 -14.09 11.82 -23.99
N GLY A 62 -13.62 10.76 -23.34
CA GLY A 62 -13.59 9.41 -23.87
C GLY A 62 -12.40 9.12 -24.78
N ARG A 63 -11.44 10.03 -24.92
CA ARG A 63 -10.26 9.82 -25.78
C ARG A 63 -9.20 9.01 -25.05
N LEU A 64 -8.68 7.99 -25.73
CA LEU A 64 -7.56 7.20 -25.24
C LEU A 64 -6.22 7.91 -25.47
N TYR A 65 -5.32 7.79 -24.49
CA TYR A 65 -3.97 8.34 -24.54
C TYR A 65 -2.97 7.48 -23.77
N ASP A 66 -1.69 7.59 -24.11
CA ASP A 66 -0.59 6.88 -23.47
C ASP A 66 -0.43 7.36 -22.03
N ARG A 67 -0.45 6.43 -21.06
CA ARG A 67 -0.24 6.77 -19.65
C ARG A 67 1.14 7.37 -19.40
N PHE A 68 2.16 6.77 -20.01
CA PHE A 68 3.55 7.19 -19.87
C PHE A 68 3.93 8.12 -21.02
N ARG A 69 4.48 9.28 -20.69
CA ARG A 69 4.89 10.31 -21.66
C ARG A 69 6.18 10.97 -21.17
N ARG A 70 7.11 11.24 -22.09
CA ARG A 70 8.44 11.82 -21.79
C ARG A 70 9.18 11.11 -20.66
N ARG A 71 9.14 9.78 -20.66
CA ARG A 71 9.65 8.97 -19.55
C ARG A 71 10.61 7.90 -20.02
N ILE A 72 11.71 7.74 -19.31
CA ILE A 72 12.53 6.52 -19.38
C ILE A 72 11.73 5.40 -18.74
N MET A 73 11.61 4.29 -19.46
CA MET A 73 10.76 3.16 -19.10
C MET A 73 11.59 2.02 -18.53
N PHE A 74 11.19 1.53 -17.36
CA PHE A 74 11.77 0.42 -16.63
C PHE A 74 10.76 -0.73 -16.63
N PRO A 75 10.97 -1.81 -17.40
CA PRO A 75 10.07 -2.96 -17.40
C PRO A 75 10.07 -3.65 -16.03
N ILE A 76 8.89 -3.93 -15.49
CA ILE A 76 8.72 -4.66 -14.23
C ILE A 76 8.24 -6.06 -14.59
N ALA A 77 9.01 -7.07 -14.21
CA ALA A 77 8.72 -8.47 -14.51
C ALA A 77 8.13 -9.22 -13.32
N SER A 78 7.30 -10.23 -13.60
CA SER A 78 6.90 -11.26 -12.64
C SER A 78 8.09 -12.14 -12.24
N GLU A 79 7.94 -12.98 -11.21
CA GLU A 79 8.94 -13.98 -10.82
C GLU A 79 9.42 -14.88 -12.00
N SER A 80 8.54 -15.12 -12.99
CA SER A 80 8.83 -15.91 -14.19
C SER A 80 9.54 -15.13 -15.31
N GLY A 81 9.80 -13.83 -15.13
CA GLY A 81 10.46 -12.97 -16.12
C GLY A 81 9.53 -12.38 -17.18
N LYS A 82 8.21 -12.57 -17.07
CA LYS A 82 7.25 -11.92 -17.96
C LYS A 82 7.03 -10.47 -17.53
N VAL A 83 7.12 -9.52 -18.44
CA VAL A 83 6.82 -8.11 -18.15
C VAL A 83 5.34 -7.96 -17.83
N VAL A 84 5.04 -7.44 -16.64
CA VAL A 84 3.66 -7.25 -16.13
C VAL A 84 3.31 -5.78 -15.89
N ALA A 85 4.31 -4.90 -15.80
CA ALA A 85 4.11 -3.47 -15.57
C ALA A 85 5.34 -2.66 -16.02
N PHE A 86 5.25 -1.35 -15.89
CA PHE A 86 6.37 -0.44 -16.12
C PHE A 86 6.49 0.60 -15.01
N GLY A 87 7.73 0.94 -14.67
CA GLY A 87 8.11 2.18 -14.03
C GLY A 87 8.55 3.21 -15.07
N GLY A 88 8.32 4.48 -14.80
CA GLY A 88 8.56 5.58 -15.73
C GLY A 88 9.19 6.77 -15.03
N ARG A 89 10.46 7.07 -15.33
CA ARG A 89 11.17 8.25 -14.81
C ARG A 89 11.03 9.42 -15.77
N ALA A 90 10.54 10.55 -15.29
CA ALA A 90 10.46 11.78 -16.07
C ALA A 90 11.84 12.23 -16.57
N VAL A 91 11.91 12.69 -17.81
CA VAL A 91 13.07 13.38 -18.38
C VAL A 91 12.74 14.88 -18.38
N GLY A 92 13.53 15.68 -17.65
CA GLY A 92 13.25 17.10 -17.39
C GLY A 92 12.42 17.30 -16.11
N ASP A 93 11.55 18.31 -16.11
CA ASP A 93 10.84 18.78 -14.91
C ASP A 93 9.42 18.21 -14.74
N ASP A 94 9.07 17.17 -15.50
CA ASP A 94 7.74 16.55 -15.42
C ASP A 94 7.50 15.85 -14.08
N LEU A 95 6.35 16.17 -13.45
CA LEU A 95 5.90 15.53 -12.22
C LEU A 95 4.85 14.43 -12.48
N PRO A 96 4.83 13.36 -11.68
CA PRO A 96 5.82 13.01 -10.65
C PRO A 96 7.14 12.52 -11.28
N LYS A 97 8.26 12.67 -10.55
CA LYS A 97 9.60 12.23 -11.00
C LYS A 97 9.63 10.76 -11.41
N TYR A 98 8.96 9.90 -10.65
CA TYR A 98 8.71 8.49 -10.99
C TYR A 98 7.21 8.22 -11.00
N MET A 99 6.77 7.42 -11.96
CA MET A 99 5.39 6.94 -12.10
C MET A 99 5.42 5.45 -12.40
N ASN A 100 4.57 4.67 -11.74
CA ASN A 100 4.41 3.25 -12.03
C ASN A 100 3.06 2.99 -12.71
N SER A 101 2.94 1.83 -13.36
CA SER A 101 1.65 1.27 -13.76
C SER A 101 0.69 1.27 -12.56
N PRO A 102 -0.63 1.45 -12.80
CA PRO A 102 -1.64 1.25 -11.77
C PRO A 102 -1.71 -0.24 -11.38
N GLU A 103 -2.51 -0.59 -10.39
CA GLU A 103 -2.87 -2.01 -10.17
C GLU A 103 -3.60 -2.54 -11.42
N THR A 104 -3.29 -3.77 -11.83
CA THR A 104 -3.92 -4.44 -12.98
C THR A 104 -4.16 -5.92 -12.64
N PRO A 105 -4.95 -6.66 -13.43
CA PRO A 105 -5.15 -8.09 -13.21
C PRO A 105 -3.86 -8.93 -13.19
N ILE A 106 -2.78 -8.43 -13.79
CA ILE A 106 -1.48 -9.12 -13.87
C ILE A 106 -0.38 -8.47 -13.04
N TYR A 107 -0.65 -7.31 -12.43
CA TYR A 107 0.33 -6.56 -11.65
C TYR A 107 -0.27 -6.01 -10.38
N SER A 108 0.34 -6.40 -9.26
CA SER A 108 0.09 -5.80 -7.97
C SER A 108 1.38 -5.35 -7.31
N LYS A 109 1.47 -4.05 -6.96
CA LYS A 109 2.68 -3.45 -6.40
C LYS A 109 3.13 -4.16 -5.13
N SER A 110 2.17 -4.59 -4.31
CA SER A 110 2.40 -5.27 -3.03
C SER A 110 2.88 -6.72 -3.15
N ASN A 111 2.95 -7.27 -4.38
CA ASN A 111 3.30 -8.66 -4.66
C ASN A 111 4.43 -8.82 -5.68
N VAL A 112 5.07 -7.73 -6.11
CA VAL A 112 6.18 -7.77 -7.07
C VAL A 112 7.36 -6.98 -6.53
N LEU A 113 8.56 -7.53 -6.69
CA LEU A 113 9.84 -6.87 -6.41
C LEU A 113 10.57 -6.68 -7.75
N TYR A 114 11.00 -5.46 -8.02
CA TYR A 114 11.79 -5.19 -9.22
C TYR A 114 13.09 -6.01 -9.18
N HIS A 115 13.51 -6.51 -10.34
CA HIS A 115 14.71 -7.32 -10.55
C HIS A 115 14.69 -8.74 -9.96
N LEU A 116 13.62 -9.17 -9.30
CA LEU A 116 13.54 -10.52 -8.70
C LEU A 116 13.68 -11.65 -9.72
N ASP A 117 13.13 -11.48 -10.92
CA ASP A 117 13.22 -12.44 -12.01
C ASP A 117 14.67 -12.83 -12.34
N ARG A 118 15.59 -11.88 -12.18
CA ARG A 118 17.03 -12.02 -12.48
C ARG A 118 17.87 -12.25 -11.24
N ALA A 119 17.49 -11.65 -10.12
CA ALA A 119 18.23 -11.72 -8.87
C ALA A 119 18.06 -13.05 -8.14
N LYS A 120 16.94 -13.76 -8.35
CA LYS A 120 16.58 -14.97 -7.58
C LYS A 120 17.67 -16.03 -7.51
N GLU A 121 18.42 -16.25 -8.58
CA GLU A 121 19.51 -17.24 -8.58
C GLU A 121 20.71 -16.75 -7.78
N ALA A 122 21.10 -15.48 -7.94
CA ALA A 122 22.17 -14.87 -7.13
C ALA A 122 21.79 -14.83 -5.64
N ILE A 123 20.53 -14.54 -5.31
CA ILE A 123 20.01 -14.55 -3.94
C ILE A 123 20.15 -15.96 -3.35
N ARG A 124 19.80 -17.01 -4.08
CA ARG A 124 19.95 -18.40 -3.60
C ARG A 124 21.41 -18.79 -3.40
N GLN A 125 22.28 -18.42 -4.33
CA GLN A 125 23.70 -18.78 -4.31
C GLN A 125 24.47 -18.08 -3.17
N GLN A 126 24.20 -16.80 -2.96
CA GLN A 126 24.85 -16.00 -1.91
C GLN A 126 24.11 -16.12 -0.56
N ASP A 127 22.87 -16.60 -0.60
CA ASP A 127 21.92 -16.71 0.50
C ASP A 127 21.76 -15.39 1.29
N PHE A 128 21.66 -14.29 0.57
CA PHE A 128 21.11 -13.04 1.09
C PHE A 128 20.60 -12.17 -0.07
N ALA A 129 19.71 -11.23 0.24
CA ALA A 129 19.25 -10.23 -0.70
C ALA A 129 19.57 -8.81 -0.21
N VAL A 130 19.85 -7.91 -1.16
CA VAL A 130 19.99 -6.48 -0.89
C VAL A 130 18.70 -5.78 -1.33
N LEU A 131 18.07 -5.06 -0.41
CA LEU A 131 16.84 -4.32 -0.68
C LEU A 131 17.14 -2.82 -0.74
N VAL A 132 16.93 -2.21 -1.90
CA VAL A 132 17.11 -0.78 -2.18
C VAL A 132 15.78 -0.12 -2.57
N GLU A 133 15.72 1.21 -2.64
CA GLU A 133 14.47 1.93 -2.90
C GLU A 133 14.11 2.01 -4.39
N GLY A 134 15.10 2.28 -5.24
CA GLY A 134 14.88 2.68 -6.63
C GLY A 134 15.30 1.68 -7.69
N TYR A 135 14.73 1.84 -8.89
CA TYR A 135 15.16 1.11 -10.09
C TYR A 135 16.62 1.37 -10.43
N MET A 136 17.06 2.62 -10.32
CA MET A 136 18.43 3.03 -10.63
C MET A 136 19.42 2.39 -9.67
N ASP A 137 19.15 2.45 -8.36
CA ASP A 137 19.98 1.82 -7.34
C ASP A 137 20.11 0.32 -7.60
N THR A 138 19.00 -0.33 -7.94
CA THR A 138 18.99 -1.75 -8.27
C THR A 138 19.90 -2.04 -9.47
N ILE A 139 19.79 -1.25 -10.54
CA ILE A 139 20.62 -1.44 -11.74
C ILE A 139 22.09 -1.18 -11.43
N THR A 140 22.41 -0.10 -10.72
CA THR A 140 23.79 0.27 -10.39
C THR A 140 24.45 -0.79 -9.50
N VAL A 141 23.75 -1.28 -8.47
CA VAL A 141 24.24 -2.36 -7.59
C VAL A 141 24.39 -3.67 -8.37
N ALA A 142 23.43 -4.03 -9.23
CA ALA A 142 23.51 -5.26 -10.04
C ALA A 142 24.72 -5.22 -10.99
N ARG A 143 24.99 -4.05 -11.62
CA ARG A 143 26.15 -3.85 -12.50
C ARG A 143 27.49 -3.80 -11.77
N ALA A 144 27.47 -3.44 -10.49
CA ALA A 144 28.63 -3.57 -9.59
C ALA A 144 28.97 -5.04 -9.25
N GLY A 145 28.28 -6.01 -9.86
CA GLY A 145 28.49 -7.45 -9.66
C GLY A 145 27.69 -8.04 -8.50
N LEU A 146 26.79 -7.25 -7.89
CA LEU A 146 25.92 -7.70 -6.81
C LEU A 146 24.53 -8.00 -7.37
N GLY A 147 24.41 -9.15 -8.04
CA GLY A 147 23.18 -9.57 -8.72
C GLY A 147 22.00 -9.87 -7.79
N ASN A 148 22.21 -9.97 -6.48
CA ASN A 148 21.21 -10.30 -5.46
C ASN A 148 20.46 -9.07 -4.91
N VAL A 149 20.36 -7.99 -5.70
CA VAL A 149 19.68 -6.74 -5.34
C VAL A 149 18.26 -6.66 -5.90
N LEU A 150 17.34 -6.05 -5.15
CA LEU A 150 15.93 -5.89 -5.44
C LEU A 150 15.43 -4.51 -4.99
N ALA A 151 14.30 -4.04 -5.54
CA ALA A 151 13.60 -2.86 -5.03
C ALA A 151 12.08 -3.03 -4.91
N SER A 152 11.51 -2.35 -3.92
CA SER A 152 10.05 -2.12 -3.84
C SER A 152 9.68 -1.00 -4.82
N CYS A 153 8.89 -1.31 -5.86
CA CYS A 153 8.54 -0.43 -6.97
C CYS A 153 7.84 0.88 -6.56
N GLY A 154 8.56 1.85 -5.98
CA GLY A 154 8.07 3.16 -5.57
C GLY A 154 6.99 3.13 -4.48
N THR A 155 6.98 2.12 -3.61
CA THR A 155 6.04 1.99 -2.48
C THR A 155 6.80 1.55 -1.23
N SER A 156 6.19 1.72 -0.05
CA SER A 156 6.70 1.02 1.14
C SER A 156 6.66 -0.50 0.93
N LEU A 157 7.62 -1.22 1.51
CA LEU A 157 7.68 -2.67 1.46
C LEU A 157 6.39 -3.28 2.01
N ALA A 158 5.83 -4.25 1.30
CA ALA A 158 4.56 -4.90 1.64
C ALA A 158 4.76 -6.35 2.10
N GLU A 159 3.78 -6.89 2.83
CA GLU A 159 3.78 -8.27 3.33
C GLU A 159 3.92 -9.31 2.20
N GLY A 160 3.23 -9.10 1.07
CA GLY A 160 3.30 -9.98 -0.10
C GLY A 160 4.70 -10.06 -0.71
N GLN A 161 5.41 -8.94 -0.77
CA GLN A 161 6.81 -8.86 -1.20
C GLN A 161 7.75 -9.60 -0.24
N VAL A 162 7.55 -9.46 1.07
CA VAL A 162 8.36 -10.18 2.07
C VAL A 162 8.12 -11.69 2.00
N LYS A 163 6.85 -12.11 1.87
CA LYS A 163 6.51 -13.53 1.65
C LYS A 163 7.18 -14.07 0.38
N LEU A 164 7.14 -13.31 -0.71
CA LEU A 164 7.79 -13.68 -1.97
C LEU A 164 9.31 -13.82 -1.79
N LEU A 165 9.97 -12.82 -1.20
CA LEU A 165 11.41 -12.82 -0.95
C LEU A 165 11.84 -14.00 -0.04
N SER A 166 11.05 -14.30 0.99
CA SER A 166 11.36 -15.35 1.98
C SER A 166 11.43 -16.77 1.40
N ARG A 167 10.95 -16.97 0.15
CA ARG A 167 11.10 -18.22 -0.61
C ARG A 167 12.54 -18.45 -1.11
N PHE A 168 13.35 -17.40 -1.18
CA PHE A 168 14.70 -17.44 -1.78
C PHE A 168 15.80 -17.32 -0.73
N THR A 169 15.59 -16.52 0.32
CA THR A 169 16.52 -16.38 1.43
C THR A 169 15.81 -15.90 2.69
N ARG A 170 16.43 -16.13 3.85
CA ARG A 170 16.04 -15.52 5.12
C ARG A 170 16.90 -14.32 5.50
N ARG A 171 18.00 -14.05 4.80
CA ARG A 171 18.94 -12.97 5.13
C ARG A 171 18.74 -11.78 4.20
N VAL A 172 18.52 -10.60 4.77
CA VAL A 172 18.25 -9.37 4.01
C VAL A 172 19.11 -8.23 4.52
N VAL A 173 19.76 -7.52 3.61
CA VAL A 173 20.42 -6.25 3.90
C VAL A 173 19.57 -5.12 3.32
N VAL A 174 19.04 -4.26 4.17
CA VAL A 174 18.30 -3.06 3.75
C VAL A 174 19.28 -1.92 3.55
N ASN A 175 19.28 -1.32 2.35
CA ASN A 175 20.12 -0.18 2.01
C ASN A 175 19.27 0.89 1.33
N TYR A 176 18.62 1.70 2.16
CA TYR A 176 17.72 2.78 1.77
C TYR A 176 18.40 4.14 1.92
N ASP A 177 17.75 5.18 1.39
CA ASP A 177 18.29 6.53 1.43
C ASP A 177 18.42 7.01 2.87
N PRO A 178 19.51 7.71 3.23
CA PRO A 178 19.77 8.13 4.60
C PRO A 178 18.94 9.36 5.01
N ASP A 179 17.98 9.80 4.18
CA ASP A 179 17.07 10.90 4.50
C ASP A 179 15.99 10.50 5.52
N THR A 180 15.21 11.47 6.01
CA THR A 180 14.17 11.19 7.01
C THR A 180 13.08 10.27 6.47
N ALA A 181 12.77 10.35 5.17
CA ALA A 181 11.78 9.50 4.52
C ALA A 181 12.28 8.05 4.36
N GLY A 182 13.52 7.87 3.91
CA GLY A 182 14.21 6.59 3.76
C GLY A 182 14.49 5.93 5.12
N GLN A 183 14.80 6.70 6.16
CA GLN A 183 14.85 6.21 7.54
C GLN A 183 13.51 5.66 8.02
N ALA A 184 12.42 6.41 7.82
CA ALA A 184 11.08 5.95 8.17
C ALA A 184 10.65 4.74 7.32
N ALA A 185 11.05 4.70 6.04
CA ALA A 185 10.80 3.56 5.15
C ALA A 185 11.59 2.32 5.58
N THR A 186 12.83 2.50 6.04
CA THR A 186 13.68 1.47 6.63
C THR A 186 12.94 0.88 7.82
N GLU A 187 12.59 1.71 8.81
CA GLU A 187 11.88 1.28 10.02
C GLU A 187 10.57 0.52 9.76
N ARG A 188 9.74 1.00 8.83
CA ARG A 188 8.52 0.28 8.40
C ARG A 188 8.84 -1.07 7.76
N SER A 189 9.84 -1.12 6.88
CA SER A 189 10.26 -2.34 6.20
C SER A 189 10.79 -3.37 7.20
N LEU A 190 11.56 -2.91 8.19
CA LEU A 190 12.14 -3.75 9.23
C LEU A 190 11.09 -4.42 10.10
N ALA A 191 10.04 -3.70 10.47
CA ALA A 191 8.93 -4.26 11.22
C ALA A 191 8.32 -5.48 10.51
N ILE A 192 8.05 -5.35 9.20
CA ILE A 192 7.45 -6.41 8.38
C ILE A 192 8.44 -7.58 8.20
N LEU A 193 9.70 -7.29 7.89
CA LEU A 193 10.75 -8.31 7.73
C LEU A 193 10.93 -9.15 9.01
N LEU A 194 10.94 -8.52 10.18
CA LEU A 194 11.06 -9.20 11.46
C LEU A 194 9.83 -10.04 11.82
N GLU A 195 8.62 -9.55 11.54
CA GLU A 195 7.38 -10.31 11.77
C GLU A 195 7.36 -11.63 10.97
N HIS A 196 7.99 -11.65 9.78
CA HIS A 196 8.18 -12.86 8.98
C HIS A 196 9.42 -13.68 9.36
N GLY A 197 10.17 -13.27 10.38
CA GLY A 197 11.33 -13.98 10.89
C GLY A 197 12.52 -14.00 9.93
N LEU A 198 12.72 -12.93 9.16
CA LEU A 198 13.95 -12.73 8.39
C LEU A 198 15.07 -12.19 9.30
N ASP A 199 16.30 -12.59 9.01
CA ASP A 199 17.52 -12.03 9.59
C ASP A 199 17.90 -10.77 8.81
N VAL A 200 17.85 -9.62 9.48
CA VAL A 200 17.97 -8.32 8.82
C VAL A 200 19.20 -7.57 9.29
N ARG A 201 19.94 -7.02 8.33
CA ARG A 201 21.01 -6.05 8.52
C ARG A 201 20.63 -4.73 7.85
N VAL A 202 21.19 -3.64 8.35
CA VAL A 202 20.93 -2.30 7.80
C VAL A 202 22.25 -1.69 7.37
N LEU A 203 22.38 -1.39 6.07
CA LEU A 203 23.50 -0.66 5.52
C LEU A 203 23.12 0.80 5.36
N ALA A 204 23.69 1.65 6.22
CA ALA A 204 23.70 3.10 6.04
C ALA A 204 25.00 3.51 5.34
N LEU A 205 24.90 4.09 4.15
CA LEU A 205 26.07 4.54 3.40
C LEU A 205 26.62 5.85 3.99
N PRO A 206 27.96 5.98 4.09
CA PRO A 206 28.55 7.25 4.51
C PRO A 206 28.34 8.32 3.42
N PRO A 207 28.29 9.61 3.81
CA PRO A 207 28.11 10.70 2.85
C PRO A 207 29.32 10.81 1.90
N ILE A 208 29.07 11.31 0.69
CA ILE A 208 30.10 11.69 -0.28
C ILE A 208 30.25 13.21 -0.26
N GLY A 209 31.32 13.70 0.37
CA GLY A 209 31.47 15.12 0.68
C GLY A 209 30.31 15.59 1.57
N GLU A 210 29.61 16.64 1.15
CA GLU A 210 28.43 17.15 1.85
C GLU A 210 27.12 16.45 1.46
N LYS A 211 27.15 15.57 0.45
CA LYS A 211 25.94 14.92 -0.08
C LYS A 211 25.68 13.60 0.62
N ARG A 212 24.42 13.38 0.97
CA ARG A 212 23.90 12.06 1.32
C ARG A 212 24.08 11.12 0.12
N ALA A 213 24.52 9.90 0.38
CA ALA A 213 24.80 8.92 -0.66
C ALA A 213 23.70 7.87 -0.73
N ASP A 214 23.06 7.76 -1.89
CA ASP A 214 22.29 6.59 -2.31
C ASP A 214 23.26 5.53 -2.88
N PRO A 215 22.82 4.28 -3.10
CA PRO A 215 23.67 3.24 -3.68
C PRO A 215 24.23 3.65 -5.05
N ASP A 216 23.42 4.35 -5.86
CA ASP A 216 23.81 4.85 -7.18
C ASP A 216 25.00 5.83 -7.12
N LEU A 217 24.92 6.86 -6.29
CA LEU A 217 25.98 7.85 -6.07
C LEU A 217 27.19 7.22 -5.41
N PHE A 218 27.00 6.40 -4.37
CA PHE A 218 28.12 5.81 -3.64
C PHE A 218 28.98 4.91 -4.54
N ILE A 219 28.37 4.04 -5.32
CA ILE A 219 29.11 3.12 -6.21
C ILE A 219 29.83 3.89 -7.31
N ARG A 220 29.25 4.96 -7.86
CA ARG A 220 29.94 5.79 -8.87
C ARG A 220 31.18 6.48 -8.31
N GLU A 221 31.10 6.98 -7.08
CA GLU A 221 32.16 7.81 -6.49
C GLU A 221 33.24 6.99 -5.75
N GLN A 222 32.85 5.87 -5.12
CA GLN A 222 33.75 5.05 -4.28
C GLN A 222 34.02 3.65 -4.86
N GLY A 223 33.25 3.22 -5.84
CA GLY A 223 33.40 1.94 -6.51
C GLY A 223 32.69 0.76 -5.85
N ALA A 224 32.54 -0.32 -6.62
CA ALA A 224 31.87 -1.56 -6.22
C ALA A 224 32.53 -2.26 -5.02
N GLU A 225 33.86 -2.27 -4.96
CA GLU A 225 34.62 -2.91 -3.88
C GLU A 225 34.37 -2.23 -2.52
N ALA A 226 34.32 -0.90 -2.49
CA ALA A 226 34.01 -0.16 -1.28
C ALA A 226 32.59 -0.46 -0.78
N TYR A 227 31.62 -0.52 -1.70
CA TYR A 227 30.24 -0.86 -1.40
C TYR A 227 30.12 -2.29 -0.83
N ARG A 228 30.81 -3.27 -1.44
CA ARG A 228 30.80 -4.66 -0.97
C ARG A 228 31.36 -4.81 0.45
N LYS A 229 32.46 -4.11 0.76
CA LYS A 229 33.03 -4.10 2.12
C LYS A 229 32.05 -3.56 3.16
N LEU A 230 31.32 -2.48 2.83
CA LEU A 230 30.29 -1.94 3.72
C LEU A 230 29.10 -2.89 3.87
N LEU A 231 28.71 -3.57 2.79
CA LEU A 231 27.63 -4.56 2.79
C LEU A 231 27.95 -5.76 3.70
N GLU A 232 29.19 -6.26 3.65
CA GLU A 232 29.67 -7.34 4.53
C GLU A 232 29.71 -6.92 6.00
N ALA A 233 30.14 -5.67 6.24
CA ALA A 233 30.23 -5.07 7.57
C ALA A 233 28.88 -4.52 8.08
N ALA A 234 27.80 -4.63 7.30
CA ALA A 234 26.51 -4.04 7.65
C ALA A 234 26.04 -4.58 9.02
N PRO A 235 25.73 -3.69 9.98
CA PRO A 235 25.35 -4.11 11.33
C PRO A 235 24.03 -4.88 11.31
N ALA A 236 23.92 -5.82 12.24
CA ALA A 236 22.66 -6.44 12.58
C ALA A 236 21.64 -5.35 12.95
N TYR A 237 20.38 -5.58 12.57
CA TYR A 237 19.32 -4.60 12.74
C TYR A 237 19.20 -4.07 14.19
N LEU A 238 19.34 -4.94 15.18
CA LEU A 238 19.30 -4.53 16.59
C LEU A 238 20.35 -3.46 16.90
N ASN A 239 21.58 -3.63 16.40
CA ASN A 239 22.66 -2.68 16.65
C ASN A 239 22.37 -1.33 15.99
N TYR A 240 21.79 -1.35 14.79
CA TYR A 240 21.34 -0.13 14.13
C TYR A 240 20.28 0.61 14.96
N LEU A 241 19.26 -0.08 15.46
CA LEU A 241 18.24 0.52 16.32
C LEU A 241 18.82 1.07 17.63
N ILE A 242 19.71 0.32 18.27
CA ILE A 242 20.35 0.76 19.51
C ILE A 242 21.16 2.04 19.26
N ALA A 243 21.94 2.08 18.18
CA ALA A 243 22.69 3.28 17.80
C ALA A 243 21.79 4.49 17.56
N ARG A 244 20.59 4.29 16.99
CA ARG A 244 19.58 5.35 16.86
C ARG A 244 19.01 5.79 18.20
N ALA A 245 18.68 4.85 19.07
CA ALA A 245 18.15 5.14 20.41
C ALA A 245 19.18 5.90 21.26
N GLN A 246 20.48 5.64 21.06
CA GLN A 246 21.61 6.33 21.69
C GLN A 246 21.80 7.79 21.22
N GLN A 247 21.14 8.22 20.14
CA GLN A 247 21.10 9.63 19.75
C GLN A 247 20.19 10.47 20.67
N MET A 248 19.39 9.82 21.52
CA MET A 248 18.58 10.47 22.55
C MET A 248 19.42 10.72 23.81
N ASP A 249 18.99 11.65 24.67
CA ASP A 249 19.71 11.95 25.91
C ASP A 249 19.51 10.86 26.97
N LEU A 250 20.38 9.84 26.94
CA LEU A 250 20.36 8.73 27.89
C LEU A 250 20.82 9.10 29.31
N THR A 251 21.21 10.36 29.56
CA THR A 251 21.57 10.81 30.91
C THR A 251 20.35 11.17 31.75
N THR A 252 19.20 11.41 31.10
CA THR A 252 17.94 11.77 31.76
C THR A 252 16.96 10.59 31.78
N GLY A 253 16.05 10.59 32.77
CA GLY A 253 14.97 9.60 32.82
C GLY A 253 14.02 9.68 31.61
N GLU A 254 13.74 10.89 31.14
CA GLU A 254 12.89 11.14 29.97
C GLU A 254 13.52 10.64 28.67
N GLY A 255 14.81 10.89 28.44
CA GLY A 255 15.50 10.40 27.25
C GLY A 255 15.65 8.88 27.24
N LYS A 256 15.88 8.24 28.40
CA LYS A 256 15.82 6.78 28.54
C LYS A 256 14.43 6.22 28.22
N LEU A 257 13.36 6.86 28.69
CA LEU A 257 11.98 6.46 28.39
C LEU A 257 11.67 6.60 26.90
N SER A 258 12.10 7.69 26.26
CA SER A 258 11.96 7.91 24.81
C SER A 258 12.67 6.82 24.00
N ALA A 259 13.92 6.50 24.36
CA ALA A 259 14.71 5.45 23.73
C ALA A 259 14.04 4.08 23.86
N MET A 260 13.49 3.75 25.04
CA MET A 260 12.74 2.53 25.25
C MET A 260 11.47 2.48 24.38
N ASN A 261 10.66 3.54 24.40
CA ASN A 261 9.42 3.61 23.62
C ASN A 261 9.66 3.48 22.12
N PHE A 262 10.79 3.98 21.63
CA PHE A 262 11.23 3.80 20.25
C PHE A 262 11.58 2.33 19.93
N LEU A 263 12.29 1.62 20.82
CA LEU A 263 12.75 0.24 20.58
C LEU A 263 11.65 -0.82 20.75
N MET A 264 10.70 -0.60 21.67
CA MET A 264 9.71 -1.62 22.06
C MET A 264 8.86 -2.17 20.90
N PRO A 265 8.36 -1.36 19.96
CA PRO A 265 7.59 -1.85 18.82
C PRO A 265 8.34 -2.86 17.94
N TYR A 266 9.68 -2.85 17.95
CA TYR A 266 10.50 -3.75 17.15
C TYR A 266 10.82 -5.05 17.89
N VAL A 267 11.20 -4.95 19.17
CA VAL A 267 11.49 -6.13 20.01
C VAL A 267 10.26 -7.03 20.12
N GLN A 268 9.07 -6.46 20.25
CA GLN A 268 7.81 -7.22 20.34
C GLN A 268 7.44 -7.97 19.05
N ARG A 269 7.95 -7.52 17.90
CA ARG A 269 7.70 -8.12 16.58
C ARG A 269 8.56 -9.35 16.29
N VAL A 270 9.67 -9.50 17.01
CA VAL A 270 10.52 -10.69 16.88
C VAL A 270 9.75 -11.92 17.34
N PRO A 271 9.44 -12.91 16.46
CA PRO A 271 8.60 -14.06 16.82
C PRO A 271 9.31 -15.02 17.79
N ASN A 272 10.63 -15.18 17.64
CA ASN A 272 11.44 -16.08 18.46
C ASN A 272 11.62 -15.51 19.88
N ARG A 273 11.16 -16.26 20.88
CA ARG A 273 11.21 -15.84 22.30
C ARG A 273 12.64 -15.73 22.85
N LEU A 274 13.54 -16.61 22.41
CA LEU A 274 14.93 -16.60 22.84
C LEU A 274 15.64 -15.34 22.30
N LEU A 275 15.51 -15.09 20.99
CA LEU A 275 16.06 -13.87 20.38
C LEU A 275 15.47 -12.61 21.01
N ARG A 276 14.16 -12.58 21.27
CA ARG A 276 13.52 -11.46 21.97
C ARG A 276 14.10 -11.22 23.36
N SER A 277 14.38 -12.28 24.11
CA SER A 277 15.00 -12.19 25.43
C SER A 277 16.43 -11.66 25.33
N GLU A 278 17.21 -12.15 24.39
CA GLU A 278 18.59 -11.70 24.16
C GLU A 278 18.63 -10.23 23.77
N TRP A 279 17.72 -9.79 22.90
CA TRP A 279 17.60 -8.39 22.50
C TRP A 279 17.25 -7.50 23.68
N ALA A 280 16.33 -7.93 24.55
CA ALA A 280 15.99 -7.20 25.77
C ALA A 280 17.23 -7.02 26.66
N THR A 281 18.01 -8.08 26.90
CA THR A 281 19.23 -8.01 27.71
C THR A 281 20.25 -7.04 27.10
N ARG A 282 20.49 -7.12 25.78
CA ARG A 282 21.42 -6.20 25.08
C ARG A 282 20.95 -4.74 25.16
N ILE A 283 19.66 -4.48 24.93
CA ILE A 283 19.08 -3.12 25.02
C ILE A 283 19.23 -2.56 26.44
N ALA A 284 18.96 -3.35 27.47
CA ALA A 284 19.11 -2.93 28.87
C ALA A 284 20.56 -2.49 29.17
N GLN A 285 21.54 -3.28 28.70
CA GLN A 285 22.96 -2.98 28.87
C GLN A 285 23.37 -1.69 28.16
N GLU A 286 23.01 -1.55 26.88
CA GLU A 286 23.38 -0.40 26.04
C GLU A 286 22.71 0.91 26.47
N LEU A 287 21.47 0.84 26.98
CA LEU A 287 20.74 2.01 27.50
C LEU A 287 21.02 2.28 28.99
N ARG A 288 21.77 1.41 29.67
CA ARG A 288 22.01 1.48 31.12
C ARG A 288 20.71 1.61 31.92
N VAL A 289 19.78 0.71 31.63
CA VAL A 289 18.47 0.58 32.31
C VAL A 289 18.42 -0.79 32.98
N ASP A 290 17.77 -0.86 34.15
CA ASP A 290 17.58 -2.12 34.86
C ASP A 290 16.78 -3.12 33.99
N GLU A 291 17.40 -4.29 33.73
CA GLU A 291 16.78 -5.35 32.92
C GLU A 291 15.40 -5.81 33.45
N PRO A 292 15.17 -5.93 34.78
CA PRO A 292 13.83 -6.26 35.30
C PRO A 292 12.75 -5.25 34.88
N VAL A 293 13.08 -3.96 34.83
CA VAL A 293 12.15 -2.89 34.42
C VAL A 293 11.80 -3.06 32.94
N LEU A 294 12.80 -3.27 32.09
CA LEU A 294 12.60 -3.48 30.66
C LEU A 294 11.78 -4.76 30.38
N ARG A 295 12.06 -5.85 31.09
CA ARG A 295 11.32 -7.12 30.94
C ARG A 295 9.86 -6.97 31.36
N GLU A 296 9.56 -6.19 32.39
CA GLU A 296 8.19 -5.91 32.80
C GLU A 296 7.44 -5.09 31.75
N THR A 297 8.07 -4.06 31.18
CA THR A 297 7.51 -3.28 30.06
C THR A 297 7.23 -4.17 28.84
N LEU A 298 8.16 -5.07 28.50
CA LEU A 298 7.97 -6.04 27.42
C LEU A 298 6.83 -7.04 27.70
N ARG A 299 6.67 -7.47 28.96
CA ARG A 299 5.58 -8.37 29.38
C ARG A 299 4.23 -7.69 29.30
N ARG A 300 4.10 -6.46 29.80
CA ARG A 300 2.86 -5.67 29.73
C ARG A 300 2.43 -5.45 28.30
N ALA A 301 3.34 -4.96 27.46
CA ALA A 301 3.03 -4.72 26.07
C ALA A 301 2.75 -6.01 25.26
N ALA A 302 3.37 -7.15 25.62
CA ALA A 302 3.03 -8.45 25.03
C ALA A 302 1.67 -9.00 25.52
N ALA A 303 1.24 -8.67 26.74
CA ALA A 303 -0.08 -9.00 27.26
C ALA A 303 -1.16 -8.17 26.57
N ASP A 304 -0.90 -6.88 26.35
CA ASP A 304 -1.74 -5.98 25.55
C ASP A 304 -1.88 -6.51 24.12
N ARG A 305 -0.77 -6.94 23.50
CA ARG A 305 -0.78 -7.57 22.16
C ARG A 305 -1.50 -8.91 22.14
N ARG A 306 -1.50 -9.73 23.20
CA ARG A 306 -2.29 -10.97 23.28
C ARG A 306 -3.77 -10.72 23.49
N GLY A 307 -4.12 -9.63 24.19
CA GLY A 307 -5.48 -9.09 24.22
C GLY A 307 -5.95 -8.67 22.83
N GLU A 308 -5.06 -8.04 22.05
CA GLU A 308 -5.33 -7.68 20.65
C GLU A 308 -5.32 -8.85 19.67
N VAL A 309 -4.44 -9.84 19.82
CA VAL A 309 -4.28 -10.98 18.88
C VAL A 309 -5.39 -12.02 19.07
N LYS A 310 -5.89 -12.21 20.31
CA LYS A 310 -7.15 -12.97 20.51
C LYS A 310 -8.38 -12.26 19.96
N ALA A 311 -8.30 -10.95 19.75
CA ALA A 311 -9.34 -10.18 19.06
C ALA A 311 -9.14 -10.14 17.52
N LYS A 312 -8.01 -10.58 16.95
CA LYS A 312 -7.59 -10.29 15.55
C LYS A 312 -7.49 -11.48 14.56
N PRO A 313 -8.41 -12.46 14.56
CA PRO A 313 -8.79 -13.09 13.28
C PRO A 313 -10.17 -12.65 12.79
N GLU A 314 -11.03 -12.17 13.68
CA GLU A 314 -12.40 -11.76 13.35
C GLU A 314 -12.54 -10.25 13.08
N LEU A 315 -11.65 -9.40 13.63
CA LEU A 315 -11.73 -7.94 13.48
C LEU A 315 -11.03 -7.35 12.25
N MET A 316 -10.10 -8.05 11.58
CA MET A 316 -9.47 -7.52 10.36
C MET A 316 -10.40 -7.56 9.13
N ALA A 317 -11.55 -8.23 9.23
CA ALA A 317 -12.59 -8.18 8.21
C ALA A 317 -13.51 -6.94 8.33
N ARG A 318 -13.33 -6.07 9.33
CA ARG A 318 -14.36 -5.11 9.78
C ARG A 318 -13.85 -3.69 10.15
N ALA A 319 -12.88 -3.16 9.43
CA ALA A 319 -12.48 -1.75 9.61
C ALA A 319 -13.41 -0.81 8.83
N ALA A 320 -14.00 0.19 9.49
CA ALA A 320 -14.83 1.21 8.85
C ALA A 320 -14.04 1.97 7.77
N LYS A 321 -14.59 2.07 6.56
CA LYS A 321 -13.91 2.71 5.42
C LYS A 321 -13.80 4.24 5.61
N PRO A 322 -12.84 4.92 4.96
CA PRO A 322 -12.62 6.36 5.13
C PRO A 322 -13.87 7.24 4.96
N ALA A 323 -14.72 6.95 3.97
CA ALA A 323 -15.98 7.69 3.75
C ALA A 323 -16.99 7.51 4.90
N GLU A 324 -17.03 6.32 5.53
CA GLU A 324 -17.89 6.05 6.68
C GLU A 324 -17.44 6.86 7.90
N ARG A 325 -16.13 6.85 8.16
CA ARG A 325 -15.52 7.60 9.27
C ARG A 325 -15.77 9.10 9.14
N ARG A 326 -15.58 9.65 7.93
CA ARG A 326 -15.73 11.09 7.70
C ARG A 326 -17.19 11.56 7.87
N LEU A 327 -18.16 10.78 7.42
CA LEU A 327 -19.58 11.10 7.61
C LEU A 327 -20.01 11.00 9.09
N VAL A 328 -19.45 10.05 9.86
CA VAL A 328 -19.66 9.97 11.32
C VAL A 328 -19.14 11.24 12.02
N GLN A 329 -17.95 11.73 11.65
CA GLN A 329 -17.41 13.00 12.18
C GLN A 329 -18.33 14.18 11.85
N MET A 330 -18.76 14.28 10.58
CA MET A 330 -19.64 15.36 10.14
C MET A 330 -20.99 15.38 10.87
N LEU A 331 -21.55 14.21 11.22
CA LEU A 331 -22.78 14.15 12.03
C LEU A 331 -22.58 14.75 13.43
N VAL A 332 -21.38 14.62 14.01
CA VAL A 332 -21.06 15.18 15.34
C VAL A 332 -20.73 16.67 15.26
N GLU A 333 -20.01 17.11 14.23
CA GLU A 333 -19.39 18.44 14.17
C GLU A 333 -20.14 19.48 13.34
N ALA A 334 -20.78 19.08 12.22
CA ALA A 334 -21.24 20.01 11.19
C ALA A 334 -22.62 20.63 11.50
N ASP A 335 -22.66 21.56 12.46
CA ASP A 335 -23.91 22.24 12.87
C ASP A 335 -24.70 22.87 11.70
N GLY A 336 -24.02 23.33 10.64
CA GLY A 336 -24.66 24.00 9.50
C GLY A 336 -25.41 23.08 8.52
N PHE A 337 -25.12 21.78 8.48
CA PHE A 337 -25.76 20.85 7.53
C PHE A 337 -26.02 19.44 8.09
N ARG A 338 -25.83 19.21 9.39
CA ARG A 338 -26.09 17.93 10.08
C ARG A 338 -27.44 17.34 9.72
N ASP A 339 -28.51 18.12 9.81
CA ASP A 339 -29.87 17.63 9.56
C ASP A 339 -30.10 17.25 8.10
N LYS A 340 -29.38 17.93 7.18
CA LYS A 340 -29.38 17.58 5.76
C LYS A 340 -28.64 16.25 5.56
N LEU A 341 -27.48 16.09 6.19
CA LEU A 341 -26.68 14.87 6.13
C LEU A 341 -27.42 13.65 6.73
N ALA A 342 -28.05 13.81 7.90
CA ALA A 342 -28.82 12.75 8.55
C ALA A 342 -29.98 12.25 7.67
N ARG A 343 -30.69 13.18 6.99
CA ARG A 343 -31.74 12.84 6.03
C ARG A 343 -31.21 12.08 4.82
N GLU A 344 -30.06 12.49 4.27
CA GLU A 344 -29.43 11.79 3.15
C GLU A 344 -28.97 10.38 3.52
N LEU A 345 -28.43 10.18 4.73
CA LEU A 345 -27.98 8.87 5.22
C LEU A 345 -29.12 7.89 5.48
N ARG A 346 -30.29 8.39 5.93
CA ARG A 346 -31.51 7.59 6.00
C ARG A 346 -31.98 7.11 4.62
N GLY A 347 -31.62 7.86 3.57
CA GLY A 347 -31.84 7.53 2.18
C GLY A 347 -33.32 7.55 1.78
N GLY A 348 -33.62 8.25 0.69
CA GLY A 348 -34.94 8.22 0.05
C GLY A 348 -35.17 6.90 -0.68
N GLU A 349 -35.08 6.92 -2.01
CA GLU A 349 -35.41 5.76 -2.87
C GLU A 349 -34.48 4.53 -2.71
N LEU A 350 -33.31 4.69 -2.10
CA LEU A 350 -32.31 3.62 -1.89
C LEU A 350 -32.34 2.98 -0.49
N GLY A 351 -33.20 3.51 0.40
CA GLY A 351 -33.24 3.16 1.82
C GLY A 351 -31.97 3.57 2.58
N GLU A 352 -31.84 3.12 3.82
CA GLU A 352 -30.74 3.48 4.72
C GLU A 352 -29.37 3.14 4.12
N LEU A 353 -28.61 4.19 3.78
CA LEU A 353 -27.29 4.06 3.14
C LEU A 353 -26.26 3.40 4.05
N TYR A 354 -26.48 3.46 5.37
CA TYR A 354 -25.61 2.87 6.37
C TYR A 354 -25.89 1.39 6.66
N LYS A 355 -26.91 0.80 6.02
CA LYS A 355 -27.27 -0.60 6.24
C LYS A 355 -26.27 -1.56 5.59
N GLY A 356 -25.74 -2.49 6.37
CA GLY A 356 -24.68 -3.42 5.98
C GLY A 356 -23.28 -2.81 6.03
N LEU A 357 -23.12 -1.61 6.61
CA LEU A 357 -21.82 -1.00 6.89
C LEU A 357 -21.30 -1.44 8.26
N GLU A 358 -19.99 -1.35 8.46
CA GLU A 358 -19.40 -1.65 9.77
C GLU A 358 -19.81 -0.61 10.82
N THR A 359 -20.11 0.61 10.38
CA THR A 359 -20.63 1.70 11.22
C THR A 359 -22.16 1.75 11.29
N GLU A 360 -22.90 0.72 10.83
CA GLU A 360 -24.38 0.74 10.74
C GLU A 360 -25.04 1.22 12.05
N ARG A 361 -24.63 0.65 13.19
CA ARG A 361 -25.20 0.98 14.50
C ARG A 361 -24.81 2.38 14.98
N VAL A 362 -23.58 2.79 14.68
CA VAL A 362 -23.07 4.12 15.00
C VAL A 362 -23.85 5.17 14.21
N PHE A 363 -24.05 4.96 12.92
CA PHE A 363 -24.87 5.83 12.06
C PHE A 363 -26.32 5.86 12.54
N ALA A 364 -26.94 4.71 12.81
CA ALA A 364 -28.33 4.65 13.29
C ALA A 364 -28.52 5.47 14.57
N ALA A 365 -27.60 5.34 15.54
CA ALA A 365 -27.68 6.07 16.80
C ALA A 365 -27.43 7.58 16.65
N LEU A 366 -26.48 7.98 15.80
CA LEU A 366 -26.21 9.39 15.52
C LEU A 366 -27.36 10.05 14.74
N VAL A 367 -27.87 9.39 13.70
CA VAL A 367 -29.00 9.87 12.91
C VAL A 367 -30.21 10.04 13.81
N ALA A 368 -30.54 9.05 14.65
CA ALA A 368 -31.65 9.14 15.60
C ALA A 368 -31.49 10.31 16.59
N ALA A 369 -30.28 10.56 17.09
CA ALA A 369 -30.00 11.71 17.95
C ALA A 369 -30.21 13.05 17.22
N CYS A 370 -29.82 13.17 15.96
CA CYS A 370 -30.07 14.37 15.15
C CYS A 370 -31.57 14.66 14.97
N GLU A 371 -32.42 13.63 14.90
CA GLU A 371 -33.87 13.82 14.70
C GLU A 371 -34.62 14.32 15.91
N LEU A 372 -34.08 14.06 17.09
CA LEU A 372 -34.62 14.61 18.34
C LEU A 372 -34.34 16.12 18.47
N GLY A 373 -33.69 16.73 17.46
CA GLY A 373 -33.32 18.14 17.44
C GLY A 373 -32.14 18.46 18.36
N GLU A 374 -31.48 17.44 18.89
CA GLU A 374 -30.33 17.57 19.77
C GLU A 374 -29.03 17.42 18.99
N ARG A 375 -27.99 18.16 19.40
CA ARG A 375 -26.65 17.90 18.92
C ARG A 375 -26.22 16.53 19.47
N PRO A 376 -25.84 15.56 18.60
CA PRO A 376 -25.45 14.24 19.07
C PRO A 376 -24.19 14.35 19.93
N ASP A 377 -24.33 14.07 21.23
CA ASP A 377 -23.21 13.95 22.15
C ASP A 377 -22.59 12.54 22.01
N PRO A 378 -21.32 12.42 21.56
CA PRO A 378 -20.63 11.14 21.43
C PRO A 378 -20.63 10.33 22.73
N ALA A 379 -20.57 10.97 23.90
CA ALA A 379 -20.58 10.28 25.19
C ALA A 379 -21.96 9.72 25.54
N ALA A 380 -23.05 10.40 25.13
CA ALA A 380 -24.41 9.90 25.28
C ALA A 380 -24.69 8.75 24.30
N VAL A 381 -24.29 8.89 23.03
CA VAL A 381 -24.44 7.87 21.98
C VAL A 381 -23.61 6.63 22.30
N ALA A 382 -22.41 6.79 22.85
CA ALA A 382 -21.59 5.68 23.31
C ALA A 382 -22.26 4.77 24.35
N LYS A 383 -23.22 5.26 25.14
CA LYS A 383 -23.93 4.46 26.15
C LYS A 383 -24.98 3.52 25.55
N THR A 384 -25.48 3.83 24.35
CA THR A 384 -26.47 3.01 23.64
C THR A 384 -25.83 1.99 22.71
N LEU A 385 -24.50 2.05 22.55
CA LEU A 385 -23.73 1.20 21.64
C LEU A 385 -23.03 0.04 22.38
N PRO A 386 -22.91 -1.14 21.76
CA PRO A 386 -22.03 -2.22 22.22
C PRO A 386 -20.55 -1.78 22.32
N ASP A 387 -19.75 -2.50 23.12
CA ASP A 387 -18.36 -2.14 23.40
C ASP A 387 -17.49 -1.90 22.15
N ASN A 388 -17.69 -2.69 21.09
CA ASN A 388 -16.93 -2.55 19.84
C ASN A 388 -17.32 -1.28 19.07
N ASP A 389 -18.63 -1.01 18.94
CA ASP A 389 -19.16 0.16 18.25
C ASP A 389 -18.86 1.45 19.02
N ARG A 390 -18.84 1.39 20.35
CA ARG A 390 -18.42 2.48 21.24
C ARG A 390 -16.97 2.87 21.03
N ARG A 391 -16.06 1.88 20.95
CA ARG A 391 -14.64 2.13 20.66
C ARG A 391 -14.47 2.76 19.28
N LEU A 392 -15.18 2.23 18.28
CA LEU A 392 -15.16 2.76 16.92
C LEU A 392 -15.64 4.21 16.84
N LEU A 393 -16.73 4.56 17.55
CA LEU A 393 -17.22 5.93 17.63
C LEU A 393 -16.15 6.88 18.21
N PHE A 394 -15.54 6.53 19.34
CA PHE A 394 -14.50 7.39 19.94
C PHE A 394 -13.25 7.47 19.07
N GLU A 395 -12.81 6.37 18.47
CA GLU A 395 -11.69 6.38 17.53
C GLU A 395 -11.91 7.37 16.38
N ILE A 396 -13.11 7.37 15.80
CA ILE A 396 -13.47 8.27 14.69
C ILE A 396 -13.57 9.73 15.14
N VAL A 397 -14.15 9.99 16.31
CA VAL A 397 -14.40 11.35 16.82
C VAL A 397 -13.13 12.02 17.36
N PHE A 398 -12.14 11.28 17.84
CA PHE A 398 -10.89 11.84 18.39
C PHE A 398 -9.80 12.11 17.32
N GLU A 399 -10.03 11.78 16.05
CA GLU A 399 -9.17 12.18 14.92
C GLU A 399 -9.45 13.66 14.55
N LEU A 400 -8.58 14.59 14.99
CA LEU A 400 -8.72 16.05 14.91
C LEU A 400 -8.93 16.65 13.49
N PRO A 401 -9.55 17.85 13.36
CA PRO A 401 -10.51 18.13 12.30
C PRO A 401 -10.01 19.07 11.19
N ALA A 402 -10.44 18.77 9.96
CA ALA A 402 -10.65 19.78 8.92
C ALA A 402 -12.11 20.24 8.98
N GLU A 403 -12.36 21.54 8.80
CA GLU A 403 -13.73 22.09 8.79
C GLU A 403 -14.62 21.31 7.80
N PRO A 404 -15.77 20.79 8.25
CA PRO A 404 -16.62 19.96 7.41
C PRO A 404 -17.30 20.81 6.34
N THR A 405 -17.22 20.38 5.08
CA THR A 405 -17.91 21.05 3.96
C THR A 405 -18.98 20.15 3.35
N TRP A 406 -20.04 20.76 2.81
CA TRP A 406 -21.11 20.00 2.16
C TRP A 406 -20.63 19.24 0.92
N ASN A 407 -19.70 19.81 0.13
CA ASN A 407 -19.13 19.14 -1.05
C ASN A 407 -18.38 17.85 -0.68
N GLU A 408 -17.69 17.85 0.46
CA GLU A 408 -17.02 16.67 0.99
C GLU A 408 -18.04 15.62 1.47
N ALA A 409 -19.11 16.06 2.14
CA ALA A 409 -20.21 15.18 2.53
C ALA A 409 -20.88 14.54 1.31
N GLU A 410 -21.13 15.29 0.23
CA GLU A 410 -21.68 14.76 -1.03
C GLU A 410 -20.77 13.71 -1.67
N SER A 411 -19.46 13.94 -1.67
CA SER A 411 -18.47 12.99 -2.19
C SER A 411 -18.50 11.68 -1.39
N CYS A 412 -18.56 11.77 -0.06
CA CYS A 412 -18.64 10.59 0.79
C CYS A 412 -20.01 9.88 0.65
N LEU A 413 -21.11 10.62 0.54
CA LEU A 413 -22.45 10.06 0.30
C LEU A 413 -22.53 9.34 -1.05
N ALA A 414 -21.89 9.86 -2.10
CA ALA A 414 -21.81 9.20 -3.40
C ALA A 414 -21.14 7.81 -3.31
N VAL A 415 -20.06 7.70 -2.52
CA VAL A 415 -19.39 6.41 -2.24
C VAL A 415 -20.34 5.42 -1.56
N LEU A 416 -21.12 5.87 -0.56
CA LEU A 416 -22.07 5.02 0.16
C LEU A 416 -23.25 4.61 -0.74
N ARG A 417 -23.80 5.53 -1.55
CA ARG A 417 -24.87 5.25 -2.52
C ARG A 417 -24.43 4.22 -3.56
N ARG A 418 -23.24 4.38 -4.13
CA ARG A 418 -22.65 3.41 -5.06
C ARG A 418 -22.54 2.03 -4.41
N ARG A 419 -21.97 1.95 -3.20
CA ARG A 419 -21.82 0.68 -2.47
C ARG A 419 -23.17 0.01 -2.18
N ARG A 420 -24.22 0.79 -1.91
CA ARG A 420 -25.58 0.29 -1.71
C ARG A 420 -26.12 -0.37 -2.98
N VAL A 421 -25.95 0.29 -4.13
CA VAL A 421 -26.35 -0.26 -5.44
C VAL A 421 -25.54 -1.51 -5.79
N GLU A 422 -24.24 -1.55 -5.50
CA GLU A 422 -23.39 -2.73 -5.68
C GLU A 422 -23.85 -3.91 -4.80
N ALA A 423 -24.19 -3.65 -3.54
CA ALA A 423 -24.68 -4.68 -2.62
C ALA A 423 -26.05 -5.23 -3.06
N GLU A 424 -26.94 -4.37 -3.54
CA GLU A 424 -28.24 -4.79 -4.10
C GLU A 424 -28.05 -5.60 -5.39
N LEU A 425 -27.16 -5.18 -6.27
CA LEU A 425 -26.81 -5.91 -7.49
C LEU A 425 -26.28 -7.31 -7.17
N ALA A 426 -25.40 -7.43 -6.17
CA ALA A 426 -24.90 -8.72 -5.71
C ALA A 426 -26.00 -9.62 -5.14
N ALA A 427 -26.97 -9.06 -4.40
CA ALA A 427 -28.12 -9.79 -3.89
C ALA A 427 -29.03 -10.30 -5.02
N VAL A 428 -29.30 -9.45 -6.03
CA VAL A 428 -30.10 -9.80 -7.21
C VAL A 428 -29.40 -10.86 -8.06
N GLN A 429 -28.08 -10.75 -8.23
CA GLN A 429 -27.28 -11.75 -8.93
C GLN A 429 -27.38 -13.12 -8.23
N LYS A 430 -27.29 -13.14 -6.90
CA LYS A 430 -27.46 -14.38 -6.12
C LYS A 430 -28.87 -14.97 -6.25
N GLN A 431 -29.91 -14.13 -6.34
CA GLN A 431 -31.28 -14.57 -6.60
C GLN A 431 -31.44 -15.15 -8.00
N ILE A 432 -30.79 -14.57 -9.01
CA ILE A 432 -30.76 -15.11 -10.39
C ILE A 432 -30.08 -16.48 -10.43
N GLU A 433 -28.94 -16.64 -9.74
CA GLU A 433 -28.19 -17.90 -9.67
C GLU A 433 -28.94 -18.99 -8.90
N ALA A 434 -29.79 -18.61 -7.94
CA ALA A 434 -30.63 -19.53 -7.19
C ALA A 434 -31.89 -19.98 -7.97
N GLN A 435 -32.20 -19.38 -9.12
CA GLN A 435 -33.31 -19.82 -9.95
C GLN A 435 -32.97 -21.18 -10.58
N PRO A 436 -33.89 -22.17 -10.51
CA PRO A 436 -33.63 -23.49 -11.07
C PRO A 436 -33.37 -23.38 -12.57
N VAL A 437 -32.21 -23.85 -13.01
CA VAL A 437 -31.90 -24.00 -14.44
C VAL A 437 -32.93 -24.97 -15.01
N ALA A 438 -33.75 -24.50 -15.96
CA ALA A 438 -34.73 -25.33 -16.63
C ALA A 438 -34.00 -26.54 -17.26
N ALA A 439 -34.21 -27.73 -16.69
CA ALA A 439 -33.72 -28.96 -17.28
C ALA A 439 -34.33 -29.08 -18.68
N ALA A 440 -33.47 -29.24 -19.70
CA ALA A 440 -33.91 -29.49 -21.05
C ALA A 440 -34.75 -30.78 -21.09
N ALA A 441 -36.03 -30.66 -21.43
CA ALA A 441 -36.84 -31.83 -21.77
C ALA A 441 -36.21 -32.51 -23.00
N PRO A 442 -36.23 -33.85 -23.10
CA PRO A 442 -35.74 -34.55 -24.28
C PRO A 442 -36.69 -34.26 -25.45
N GLY A 443 -36.37 -33.22 -26.21
CA GLY A 443 -37.23 -32.69 -27.28
C GLY A 443 -37.17 -31.16 -27.44
N GLY A 444 -35.97 -30.59 -27.60
CA GLY A 444 -35.66 -29.37 -28.36
C GLY A 444 -36.47 -28.07 -28.15
N THR A 445 -37.36 -27.97 -27.18
CA THR A 445 -38.17 -26.76 -26.94
C THR A 445 -37.73 -26.09 -25.64
N VAL A 446 -37.02 -24.97 -25.79
CA VAL A 446 -36.62 -24.11 -24.68
C VAL A 446 -37.88 -23.48 -24.08
N ARG A 447 -38.24 -23.86 -22.85
CA ARG A 447 -39.32 -23.17 -22.12
C ARG A 447 -38.91 -21.72 -21.84
N PRO A 448 -39.83 -20.74 -21.95
CA PRO A 448 -39.52 -19.35 -21.65
C PRO A 448 -39.05 -19.19 -20.20
N ALA A 449 -38.09 -18.30 -19.97
CA ALA A 449 -37.66 -17.89 -18.63
C ALA A 449 -38.88 -17.56 -17.75
N SER A 450 -38.87 -18.00 -16.49
CA SER A 450 -39.94 -17.69 -15.53
C SER A 450 -40.16 -16.17 -15.45
N GLU A 451 -41.40 -15.74 -15.20
CA GLU A 451 -41.71 -14.31 -15.04
C GLU A 451 -40.84 -13.66 -13.97
N GLU A 452 -40.50 -14.42 -12.92
CA GLU A 452 -39.60 -14.01 -11.86
C GLU A 452 -38.17 -13.77 -12.35
N LEU A 453 -37.60 -14.67 -13.16
CA LEU A 453 -36.27 -14.48 -13.75
C LEU A 453 -36.24 -13.26 -14.68
N ARG A 454 -37.31 -13.01 -15.45
CA ARG A 454 -37.42 -11.80 -16.29
C ARG A 454 -37.45 -10.53 -15.45
N ARG A 455 -38.19 -10.52 -14.33
CA ARG A 455 -38.20 -9.39 -13.39
C ARG A 455 -36.82 -9.15 -12.77
N LEU A 456 -36.12 -10.20 -12.35
CA LEU A 456 -34.77 -10.08 -11.77
C LEU A 456 -33.75 -9.54 -12.78
N LEU A 457 -33.82 -9.98 -14.05
CA LEU A 457 -32.94 -9.48 -15.12
C LEU A 457 -33.22 -8.01 -15.49
N GLN A 458 -34.49 -7.59 -15.44
CA GLN A 458 -34.86 -6.18 -15.59
C GLN A 458 -34.36 -5.34 -14.42
N HIS A 459 -34.53 -5.82 -13.19
CA HIS A 459 -34.03 -5.15 -11.99
C HIS A 459 -32.51 -5.03 -12.00
N LYS A 460 -31.80 -6.08 -12.42
CA LYS A 460 -30.34 -6.04 -12.63
C LYS A 460 -29.92 -4.97 -13.65
N HIS A 461 -30.63 -4.84 -14.77
CA HIS A 461 -30.36 -3.80 -15.76
C HIS A 461 -30.59 -2.37 -15.23
N GLU A 462 -31.64 -2.18 -14.44
CA GLU A 462 -31.92 -0.90 -13.78
C GLU A 462 -30.80 -0.52 -12.79
N LEU A 463 -30.35 -1.48 -11.96
CA LEU A 463 -29.25 -1.27 -11.02
C LEU A 463 -27.93 -0.96 -11.72
N HIS A 464 -27.62 -1.63 -12.84
CA HIS A 464 -26.43 -1.31 -13.64
C HIS A 464 -26.48 0.11 -14.24
N ARG A 465 -27.66 0.57 -14.67
CA ARG A 465 -27.83 1.94 -15.19
C ARG A 465 -27.58 2.97 -14.08
N ARG A 466 -28.16 2.76 -12.90
CA ARG A 466 -27.94 3.61 -11.73
C ARG A 466 -26.49 3.61 -11.27
N LEU A 467 -25.79 2.48 -11.36
CA LEU A 467 -24.37 2.40 -11.01
C LEU A 467 -23.49 3.30 -11.90
N ALA A 468 -23.86 3.46 -13.18
CA ALA A 468 -23.15 4.30 -14.13
C ALA A 468 -23.34 5.82 -13.90
N GLU A 469 -24.28 6.21 -13.02
CA GLU A 469 -24.53 7.61 -12.67
C GLU A 469 -23.62 8.10 -11.51
N PHE A 470 -22.90 7.19 -10.84
CA PHE A 470 -21.97 7.54 -9.75
C PHE A 470 -20.52 7.64 -10.26
N PRO A 471 -19.73 8.63 -9.80
CA PRO A 471 -18.32 8.75 -10.16
C PRO A 471 -17.47 7.58 -9.63
N GLU A 472 -16.38 7.25 -10.34
CA GLU A 472 -15.50 6.12 -10.03
C GLU A 472 -14.63 6.30 -8.78
#